data_AF-J9G003-F1
#
_entry.id   AF-J9G003-F1
#
_cell.length_a   1.000
_cell.length_b   1.000
_cell.length_c   1.000
_cell.angle_alpha   90.00
_cell.angle_beta   90.00
_cell.angle_gamma   90.00
#
_symmetry.space_group_name_H-M   'P 1'
#
loop_
_entity.id
_entity.type
_entity.pdbx_description
1 polymer ?
#
loop_
_entity_poly.entity_id
_entity_poly.type
_entity_poly.pdbx_seq_one_letter_code
_entity_poly.pdbx_strand_id
1 'polypeptide(L)'
;VCPLCGAPHHFIYDNNGGNGQYQCKVCGQTFSTGDSTTTPMRFLCPHCGHTLVPKKDRKFFRKHKCVNPKCPYYLHNLAKVERKDLKEEHGKTKYKLHYIYREFTVDFFAMDLNSLPKNASSLKFSKHNAYVMSLCLTLHINLGLSLRKTSQALKDLYNISISHQQIANYCKTAAVCIKPFVDH
;
A
#
# COMPACT_ATOMS: atom_id res chain seq x y z
N VAL A 1 -14.04 9.04 -31.35
CA VAL A 1 -13.85 7.93 -30.39
C VAL A 1 -14.03 8.49 -28.99
N CYS A 2 -14.64 7.77 -28.05
CA CYS A 2 -14.82 8.26 -26.68
C CYS A 2 -13.45 8.44 -25.99
N PRO A 3 -13.14 9.62 -25.42
CA PRO A 3 -11.84 9.89 -24.81
C PRO A 3 -11.61 9.14 -23.50
N LEU A 4 -12.65 8.54 -22.89
CA LEU A 4 -12.55 7.82 -21.62
C LEU A 4 -12.39 6.31 -21.81
N CYS A 5 -13.27 5.67 -22.59
CA CYS A 5 -13.30 4.22 -22.74
C CYS A 5 -12.91 3.70 -24.12
N GLY A 6 -12.56 4.58 -25.06
CA GLY A 6 -12.18 4.19 -26.41
C GLY A 6 -13.34 3.69 -27.29
N ALA A 7 -14.60 3.85 -26.86
CA ALA A 7 -15.75 3.41 -27.64
C ALA A 7 -15.79 4.10 -29.03
N PRO A 8 -16.08 3.35 -30.12
CA PRO A 8 -16.11 3.90 -31.47
C PRO A 8 -17.27 4.88 -31.66
N HIS A 9 -17.22 5.65 -32.75
CA HIS A 9 -18.19 6.72 -33.03
C HIS A 9 -19.66 6.27 -32.98
N HIS A 10 -19.96 5.01 -33.33
CA HIS A 10 -21.30 4.43 -33.25
C HIS A 10 -21.96 4.51 -31.86
N PHE A 11 -21.17 4.59 -30.79
CA PHE A 11 -21.67 4.70 -29.41
C PHE A 11 -21.64 6.13 -28.85
N ILE A 12 -21.39 7.12 -29.70
CA ILE A 12 -21.30 8.53 -29.34
C ILE A 12 -22.50 9.23 -29.98
N TYR A 13 -23.23 10.01 -29.20
CA TYR A 13 -24.32 10.82 -29.73
C TYR A 13 -24.19 12.27 -29.28
N ASP A 14 -24.78 13.16 -30.06
CA ASP A 14 -24.84 14.59 -29.76
C ASP A 14 -25.80 14.81 -28.59
N ASN A 15 -25.25 15.23 -27.46
CA ASN A 15 -26.02 15.40 -26.23
C ASN A 15 -26.81 16.71 -26.23
N ASN A 16 -26.34 17.72 -26.98
CA ASN A 16 -26.93 19.06 -27.01
C ASN A 16 -27.39 19.49 -28.41
N GLY A 17 -27.70 18.54 -29.29
CA GLY A 17 -28.32 18.81 -30.59
C GLY A 17 -27.55 19.76 -31.50
N GLY A 18 -26.23 19.67 -31.54
CA GLY A 18 -25.36 20.45 -32.44
C GLY A 18 -24.47 21.47 -31.72
N ASN A 19 -24.62 21.65 -30.41
CA ASN A 19 -23.86 22.63 -29.62
C ASN A 19 -22.51 22.08 -29.11
N GLY A 20 -21.89 21.13 -29.82
CA GLY A 20 -20.51 20.69 -29.56
C GLY A 20 -20.30 19.88 -28.28
N GLN A 21 -21.34 19.28 -27.70
CA GLN A 21 -21.22 18.34 -26.57
C GLN A 21 -21.75 16.96 -26.97
N TYR A 22 -20.92 15.94 -26.81
CA TYR A 22 -21.24 14.55 -27.09
C TYR A 22 -21.30 13.73 -25.81
N GLN A 23 -22.07 12.64 -25.82
CA GLN A 23 -22.12 11.67 -24.73
C GLN A 23 -21.85 10.24 -25.24
N CYS A 24 -21.07 9.48 -24.48
CA CYS A 24 -20.80 8.07 -24.75
C CYS A 24 -21.84 7.16 -24.08
N LYS A 25 -22.52 6.30 -24.85
CA LYS A 25 -23.49 5.31 -24.32
C LYS A 25 -22.85 4.20 -23.49
N VAL A 26 -21.56 3.92 -23.68
CA VAL A 26 -20.86 2.82 -22.99
C VAL A 26 -20.45 3.21 -21.57
N CYS A 27 -19.90 4.42 -21.39
CA CYS A 27 -19.38 4.87 -20.09
C CYS A 27 -20.12 6.08 -19.49
N GLY A 28 -21.09 6.65 -20.20
CA GLY A 28 -21.87 7.82 -19.76
C GLY A 28 -21.13 9.16 -19.85
N GLN A 29 -19.84 9.18 -20.22
CA GLN A 29 -19.01 10.39 -20.25
C GLN A 29 -19.48 11.40 -21.30
N THR A 30 -19.61 12.66 -20.90
CA THR A 30 -19.82 13.81 -21.79
C THR A 30 -18.49 14.49 -22.13
N PHE A 31 -18.29 14.92 -23.38
CA PHE A 31 -17.07 15.57 -23.86
C PHE A 31 -17.34 16.44 -25.11
N SER A 32 -16.43 17.36 -25.43
CA SER A 32 -16.50 18.24 -26.61
C SER A 32 -15.45 17.85 -27.67
N THR A 33 -15.65 18.25 -28.93
CA THR A 33 -14.69 17.95 -30.02
C THR A 33 -13.33 18.57 -29.73
N GLY A 34 -12.28 17.76 -29.65
CA GLY A 34 -10.90 18.22 -29.43
C GLY A 34 -10.41 18.11 -27.98
N ASP A 35 -11.31 17.93 -27.00
CA ASP A 35 -10.91 17.78 -25.60
C ASP A 35 -10.71 16.31 -25.23
N SER A 36 -9.46 15.94 -24.95
CA SER A 36 -9.16 14.71 -24.21
C SER A 36 -9.64 14.90 -22.76
N THR A 37 -10.90 14.58 -22.48
CA THR A 37 -11.43 14.62 -21.12
C THR A 37 -10.94 13.40 -20.34
N THR A 38 -9.65 13.35 -20.01
CA THR A 38 -9.20 12.57 -18.87
C THR A 38 -9.62 13.35 -17.64
N THR A 39 -10.89 13.21 -17.24
CA THR A 39 -11.30 13.69 -15.92
C THR A 39 -10.35 13.02 -14.93
N PRO A 40 -9.54 13.78 -14.18
CA PRO A 40 -8.56 13.19 -13.28
C PRO A 40 -9.31 12.30 -12.29
N MET A 41 -8.87 11.06 -12.13
CA MET A 41 -9.49 10.11 -11.20
C MET A 41 -9.63 10.78 -9.83
N ARG A 42 -10.87 10.96 -9.36
CA ARG A 42 -11.15 11.60 -8.07
C ARG A 42 -11.40 10.51 -7.04
N PHE A 43 -10.55 10.43 -6.02
CA PHE A 43 -10.84 9.61 -4.85
C PHE A 43 -11.87 10.31 -3.96
N LEU A 44 -12.94 9.62 -3.57
CA LEU A 44 -13.99 10.17 -2.72
C LEU A 44 -13.93 9.55 -1.31
N CYS A 45 -14.26 10.34 -0.30
CA CYS A 45 -14.39 9.85 1.06
C CYS A 45 -15.65 8.97 1.18
N PRO A 46 -15.54 7.71 1.65
CA PRO A 46 -16.69 6.82 1.78
C PRO A 46 -17.71 7.29 2.83
N HIS A 47 -17.33 8.23 3.71
CA HIS A 47 -18.18 8.70 4.80
C HIS A 47 -18.92 10.01 4.50
N CYS A 48 -18.47 10.80 3.52
CA CYS A 48 -19.08 12.10 3.25
C CYS A 48 -19.08 12.50 1.77
N GLY A 49 -18.64 11.62 0.86
CA GLY A 49 -18.57 11.88 -0.58
C GLY A 49 -17.57 12.96 -1.01
N HIS A 50 -16.87 13.60 -0.08
CA HIS A 50 -15.94 14.69 -0.39
C HIS A 50 -14.65 14.16 -1.00
N THR A 51 -14.10 14.87 -1.98
CA THR A 51 -12.85 14.49 -2.64
C THR A 51 -11.70 14.41 -1.64
N LEU A 52 -10.95 13.32 -1.70
CA LEU A 52 -9.75 13.13 -0.89
C LEU A 52 -8.61 13.93 -1.49
N VAL A 53 -7.84 14.58 -0.61
CA VAL A 53 -6.73 15.43 -1.02
C VAL A 53 -5.41 14.67 -0.80
N PRO A 54 -4.52 14.59 -1.80
CA PRO A 54 -3.20 14.01 -1.61
C PRO A 54 -2.40 14.84 -0.59
N LYS A 55 -1.81 14.18 0.41
CA LYS A 55 -1.06 14.85 1.48
C LYS A 55 0.40 14.46 1.55
N LYS A 56 0.73 13.20 1.23
CA LYS A 56 2.10 12.69 1.28
C LYS A 56 2.31 11.69 0.17
N ASP A 57 3.39 11.85 -0.56
CA ASP A 57 3.88 10.86 -1.50
C ASP A 57 4.91 9.96 -0.80
N ARG A 58 4.89 8.66 -1.10
CA ARG A 58 5.83 7.65 -0.60
C ARG A 58 6.19 6.76 -1.76
N LYS A 59 7.37 6.12 -1.67
CA LYS A 59 7.94 5.28 -2.72
C LYS A 59 6.95 4.33 -3.41
N PHE A 60 6.03 3.74 -2.66
CA PHE A 60 5.09 2.72 -3.17
C PHE A 60 3.62 3.11 -3.08
N PHE A 61 3.31 4.27 -2.49
CA PHE A 61 1.92 4.69 -2.34
C PHE A 61 1.81 6.18 -2.02
N ARG A 62 0.72 6.78 -2.50
CA ARG A 62 0.31 8.14 -2.14
C ARG A 62 -0.76 8.09 -1.07
N LYS A 63 -0.60 8.91 -0.02
CA LYS A 63 -1.62 9.08 1.03
C LYS A 63 -2.57 10.22 0.66
N HIS A 64 -3.85 9.88 0.60
CA HIS A 64 -4.95 10.82 0.42
C HIS A 64 -5.72 10.96 1.74
N LYS A 65 -6.16 12.18 2.07
CA LYS A 65 -6.85 12.50 3.32
C LYS A 65 -8.15 13.24 3.05
N CYS A 66 -9.24 12.84 3.73
CA CYS A 66 -10.46 13.64 3.74
C CYS A 66 -10.24 14.92 4.56
N VAL A 67 -10.47 16.08 3.96
CA VAL A 67 -10.28 17.39 4.64
C VAL A 67 -11.59 18.01 5.13
N ASN A 68 -12.74 17.38 4.88
CA ASN A 68 -14.05 17.90 5.27
C ASN A 68 -14.22 17.90 6.80
N PRO A 69 -14.34 19.06 7.47
CA PRO A 69 -14.52 19.15 8.92
C PRO A 69 -15.92 18.70 9.38
N LYS A 70 -16.89 18.61 8.45
CA LYS A 70 -18.25 18.11 8.71
C LYS A 70 -18.39 16.60 8.41
N CYS A 71 -17.27 15.92 8.10
CA CYS A 71 -17.32 14.49 7.79
C CYS A 71 -17.76 13.68 9.03
N PRO A 72 -18.76 12.79 8.93
CA PRO A 72 -19.22 11.98 10.05
C PRO A 72 -18.10 11.19 10.73
N TYR A 73 -17.16 10.64 9.93
CA TYR A 73 -15.98 9.93 10.44
C TYR A 73 -15.07 10.83 11.28
N TYR A 74 -14.84 12.07 10.83
CA TYR A 74 -14.04 13.03 11.57
C TYR A 74 -14.73 13.45 12.87
N LEU A 75 -16.02 13.78 12.83
CA LEU A 75 -16.80 14.19 13.99
C LEU A 75 -16.87 13.08 15.05
N HIS A 76 -17.11 11.84 14.62
CA HIS A 76 -17.11 10.67 15.51
C HIS A 76 -15.76 10.46 16.20
N ASN A 77 -14.64 10.61 15.48
CA ASN A 77 -13.32 10.48 16.09
C ASN A 77 -12.95 11.68 16.96
N LEU A 78 -13.39 12.88 16.59
CA LEU A 78 -13.17 14.10 17.36
C LEU A 78 -13.84 14.02 18.74
N ALA A 79 -15.02 13.41 18.82
CA ALA A 79 -15.74 13.20 20.09
C ALA A 79 -14.97 12.33 21.10
N LYS A 80 -14.00 11.53 20.63
CA LYS A 80 -13.17 10.65 21.47
C LYS A 80 -11.87 11.31 21.94
N VAL A 81 -11.57 12.52 21.48
CA VAL A 81 -10.34 13.23 21.83
C VAL A 81 -10.45 13.83 23.22
N GLU A 82 -9.40 13.69 24.02
CA GLU A 82 -9.35 14.29 25.35
C GLU A 82 -9.44 15.82 25.29
N ARG A 83 -10.18 16.42 26.22
CA ARG A 83 -10.36 17.88 26.29
C ARG A 83 -9.04 18.64 26.45
N LYS A 84 -8.03 18.02 27.07
CA LYS A 84 -6.68 18.59 27.22
C LYS A 84 -6.00 18.74 25.86
N ASP A 85 -5.99 17.66 25.07
CA ASP A 85 -5.40 17.65 23.72
C ASP A 85 -6.14 18.55 22.72
N LEU A 86 -7.42 18.88 22.96
CA LEU A 86 -8.16 19.84 22.14
C LEU A 86 -7.70 21.30 22.35
N LYS A 87 -7.15 21.62 23.54
CA LYS A 87 -6.65 22.95 23.89
C LYS A 87 -5.20 23.18 23.44
N GLU A 88 -4.43 22.09 23.28
CA GLU A 88 -3.07 22.16 22.75
C GLU A 88 -3.06 22.44 21.24
N GLU A 89 -2.17 23.34 20.80
CA GLU A 89 -2.04 23.77 19.40
C GLU A 89 -1.82 22.61 18.40
N HIS A 90 -1.20 21.52 18.86
CA HIS A 90 -0.94 20.32 18.06
C HIS A 90 -1.49 19.01 18.67
N GLY A 91 -2.30 19.08 19.72
CA GLY A 91 -2.78 17.88 20.42
C GLY A 91 -3.62 16.97 19.52
N LYS A 92 -4.38 17.54 18.56
CA LYS A 92 -5.14 16.77 17.56
C LYS A 92 -4.28 15.89 16.64
N THR A 93 -3.00 16.21 16.46
CA THR A 93 -2.07 15.44 15.61
C THR A 93 -1.70 14.09 16.22
N LYS A 94 -1.86 13.95 17.55
CA LYS A 94 -1.69 12.67 18.27
C LYS A 94 -2.70 11.62 17.80
N TYR A 95 -3.83 12.05 17.23
CA TYR A 95 -4.96 11.20 16.84
C TYR A 95 -5.11 11.09 15.32
N LYS A 96 -5.57 9.94 14.84
CA LYS A 96 -5.95 9.74 13.43
C LYS A 96 -7.41 10.14 13.21
N LEU A 97 -7.67 11.45 13.17
CA LEU A 97 -9.05 11.96 13.14
C LEU A 97 -9.76 11.78 11.80
N HIS A 98 -9.05 12.01 10.69
CA HIS A 98 -9.66 11.98 9.36
C HIS A 98 -9.45 10.64 8.67
N TYR A 99 -10.37 10.32 7.75
CA TYR A 99 -10.22 9.20 6.84
C TYR A 99 -8.98 9.38 5.96
N ILE A 100 -8.20 8.30 5.83
CA ILE A 100 -6.96 8.26 5.04
C ILE A 100 -7.05 7.08 4.08
N TYR A 101 -6.93 7.36 2.79
CA TYR A 101 -6.81 6.37 1.74
C TYR A 101 -5.36 6.27 1.28
N ARG A 102 -4.94 5.07 0.86
CA ARG A 102 -3.63 4.83 0.26
C ARG A 102 -3.83 4.35 -1.16
N GLU A 103 -3.41 5.17 -2.11
CA GLU A 103 -3.31 4.81 -3.51
C GLU A 103 -1.95 4.13 -3.71
N PHE A 104 -1.94 2.82 -3.96
CA PHE A 104 -0.70 2.12 -4.29
C PHE A 104 -0.30 2.44 -5.72
N THR A 105 0.91 2.93 -5.90
CA THR A 105 1.50 3.27 -7.20
C THR A 105 2.43 2.18 -7.71
N VAL A 106 2.34 0.98 -7.11
CA VAL A 106 3.13 -0.18 -7.50
C VAL A 106 2.41 -0.84 -8.67
N ASP A 107 3.17 -1.09 -9.74
CA ASP A 107 2.71 -1.98 -10.79
C ASP A 107 2.82 -3.42 -10.29
N PHE A 108 1.68 -3.97 -9.85
CA PHE A 108 1.61 -5.35 -9.37
C PHE A 108 1.79 -6.36 -10.51
N PHE A 109 1.51 -5.99 -11.76
CA PHE A 109 1.60 -6.89 -12.91
C PHE A 109 3.03 -6.94 -13.48
N ALA A 110 3.80 -5.86 -13.36
CA ALA A 110 5.23 -5.85 -13.68
C ALA A 110 6.11 -6.47 -12.58
N MET A 111 5.53 -6.91 -11.45
CA MET A 111 6.29 -7.51 -10.36
C MET A 111 6.67 -8.96 -10.70
N ASP A 112 7.96 -9.20 -10.93
CA ASP A 112 8.49 -10.56 -11.10
C ASP A 112 8.51 -11.30 -9.75
N LEU A 113 7.49 -12.15 -9.55
CA LEU A 113 7.33 -13.00 -8.37
C LEU A 113 8.37 -14.12 -8.29
N ASN A 114 9.03 -14.46 -9.41
CA ASN A 114 9.97 -15.57 -9.51
C ASN A 114 11.44 -15.13 -9.35
N SER A 115 11.70 -13.82 -9.40
CA SER A 115 13.05 -13.30 -9.18
C SER A 115 13.54 -13.55 -7.75
N LEU A 116 14.79 -14.01 -7.65
CA LEU A 116 15.50 -14.08 -6.37
C LEU A 116 15.72 -12.65 -5.84
N PRO A 117 15.27 -12.33 -4.61
CA PRO A 117 15.52 -11.02 -4.03
C PRO A 117 17.03 -10.82 -3.85
N LYS A 118 17.53 -9.61 -4.13
CA LYS A 118 18.97 -9.26 -4.14
C LYS A 118 19.78 -9.68 -2.89
N ASN A 119 19.11 -9.88 -1.75
CA ASN A 119 19.73 -10.25 -0.48
C ASN A 119 19.36 -11.67 -0.01
N ALA A 120 18.87 -12.54 -0.89
CA ALA A 120 18.72 -13.95 -0.56
C ALA A 120 20.11 -14.55 -0.30
N SER A 121 20.27 -15.20 0.86
CA SER A 121 21.48 -15.98 1.12
C SER A 121 21.47 -17.26 0.27
N SER A 122 22.62 -17.66 -0.22
CA SER A 122 22.80 -19.01 -0.77
C SER A 122 22.65 -20.05 0.35
N LEU A 123 22.13 -21.24 0.02
CA LEU A 123 22.17 -22.41 0.90
C LEU A 123 23.58 -23.05 0.96
N LYS A 124 24.55 -22.48 0.25
CA LYS A 124 25.98 -22.78 0.43
C LYS A 124 26.52 -21.90 1.54
N PHE A 125 26.78 -22.50 2.70
CA PHE A 125 27.24 -21.76 3.87
C PHE A 125 28.77 -21.76 3.98
N SER A 126 29.36 -20.60 4.30
CA SER A 126 30.81 -20.46 4.56
C SER A 126 31.14 -20.28 6.04
N LYS A 127 30.36 -19.45 6.76
CA LYS A 127 30.57 -19.15 8.19
C LYS A 127 29.65 -19.90 9.16
N HIS A 128 28.43 -20.19 8.72
CA HIS A 128 27.42 -20.90 9.51
C HIS A 128 27.04 -22.20 8.79
N ASN A 129 26.03 -22.91 9.26
CA ASN A 129 25.53 -24.12 8.61
C ASN A 129 23.99 -24.16 8.59
N ALA A 130 23.43 -25.20 7.98
CA ALA A 130 22.00 -25.39 7.89
C ALA A 130 21.31 -25.49 9.25
N TYR A 131 21.99 -26.01 10.27
CA TYR A 131 21.48 -26.08 11.65
C TYR A 131 21.33 -24.70 12.29
N VAL A 132 22.30 -23.80 12.11
CA VAL A 132 22.16 -22.42 12.58
C VAL A 132 21.00 -21.72 11.87
N MET A 133 20.86 -21.94 10.56
CA MET A 133 19.73 -21.40 9.80
C MET A 133 18.39 -21.94 10.32
N SER A 134 18.26 -23.24 10.62
CA SER A 134 17.02 -23.81 11.14
C SER A 134 16.66 -23.26 12.53
N LEU A 135 17.65 -23.04 13.40
CA LEU A 135 17.43 -22.38 14.70
C LEU A 135 16.96 -20.93 14.51
N CYS A 136 17.56 -20.19 13.57
CA CYS A 136 17.11 -18.83 13.24
C CYS A 136 15.63 -18.82 12.84
N LEU A 137 15.22 -19.74 11.95
CA LEU A 137 13.83 -19.85 11.51
C LEU A 137 12.91 -20.27 12.65
N THR A 138 13.31 -21.22 13.49
CA THR A 138 12.52 -21.68 14.63
C THR A 138 12.24 -20.56 15.63
N LEU A 139 13.29 -19.82 16.01
CA LEU A 139 13.16 -18.74 16.98
C LEU A 139 12.41 -17.53 16.41
N HIS A 140 12.64 -17.18 15.13
CA HIS A 140 11.99 -16.02 14.53
C HIS A 140 10.54 -16.30 14.13
N ILE A 141 10.27 -17.45 13.49
CA ILE A 141 8.98 -17.79 12.89
C ILE A 141 8.11 -18.51 13.91
N ASN A 142 8.57 -19.65 14.46
CA ASN A 142 7.73 -20.48 15.33
C ASN A 142 7.48 -19.81 16.70
N LEU A 143 8.51 -19.15 17.26
CA LEU A 143 8.38 -18.43 18.53
C LEU A 143 8.05 -16.94 18.36
N GLY A 144 7.98 -16.42 17.13
CA GLY A 144 7.60 -15.04 16.85
C GLY A 144 8.56 -13.98 17.41
N LEU A 145 9.82 -14.32 17.68
CA LEU A 145 10.79 -13.35 18.20
C LEU A 145 11.17 -12.32 17.12
N SER A 146 11.46 -11.08 17.51
CA SER A 146 12.02 -10.11 16.57
C SER A 146 13.44 -10.50 16.15
N LEU A 147 13.90 -10.11 14.96
CA LEU A 147 15.24 -10.45 14.45
C LEU A 147 16.37 -10.15 15.44
N ARG A 148 16.25 -9.03 16.19
CA ARG A 148 17.22 -8.66 17.23
C ARG A 148 17.13 -9.56 18.45
N LYS A 149 15.92 -9.91 18.90
CA LYS A 149 15.72 -10.88 19.99
C LYS A 149 16.18 -12.28 19.59
N THR A 150 15.97 -12.70 18.35
CA THR A 150 16.48 -13.96 17.82
C THR A 150 18.01 -13.99 17.84
N SER A 151 18.67 -12.92 17.38
CA SER A 151 20.14 -12.78 17.45
C SER A 151 20.64 -12.88 18.90
N GLN A 152 19.97 -12.19 19.82
CA GLN A 152 20.29 -12.23 21.25
C GLN A 152 20.10 -13.65 21.82
N ALA A 153 18.96 -14.29 21.56
CA ALA A 153 18.67 -15.65 22.04
C ALA A 153 19.65 -16.70 21.50
N LEU A 154 20.08 -16.58 20.25
CA LEU A 154 21.10 -17.45 19.67
C LEU A 154 22.45 -17.30 20.37
N LYS A 155 22.80 -16.08 20.76
CA LYS A 155 24.02 -15.81 21.52
C LYS A 155 23.89 -16.35 22.96
N ASP A 156 22.78 -16.10 23.63
CA ASP A 156 22.63 -16.44 25.05
C ASP A 156 22.42 -17.94 25.29
N LEU A 157 21.63 -18.62 24.44
CA LEU A 157 21.26 -20.02 24.63
C LEU A 157 22.19 -21.00 23.94
N TYR A 158 22.76 -20.60 22.79
CA TYR A 158 23.55 -21.49 21.93
C TYR A 158 24.99 -20.99 21.70
N ASN A 159 25.37 -19.84 22.27
CA ASN A 159 26.65 -19.18 22.04
C ASN A 159 26.96 -18.92 20.54
N ILE A 160 25.92 -18.73 19.72
CA ILE A 160 26.04 -18.46 18.29
C ILE A 160 25.91 -16.96 18.05
N SER A 161 27.00 -16.33 17.61
CA SER A 161 26.99 -14.93 17.19
C SER A 161 26.58 -14.81 15.72
N ILE A 162 25.39 -14.29 15.47
CA ILE A 162 24.85 -14.02 14.13
C ILE A 162 24.16 -12.66 14.10
N SER A 163 24.32 -11.91 13.00
CA SER A 163 23.68 -10.61 12.86
C SER A 163 22.18 -10.74 12.56
N HIS A 164 21.38 -9.79 13.05
CA HIS A 164 19.96 -9.70 12.72
C HIS A 164 19.69 -9.59 11.20
N GLN A 165 20.62 -9.00 10.45
CA GLN A 165 20.55 -8.92 8.99
C GLN A 165 20.75 -10.30 8.33
N GLN A 166 21.67 -11.12 8.86
CA GLN A 166 21.87 -12.47 8.36
C GLN A 166 20.64 -13.36 8.62
N ILE A 167 20.02 -13.24 9.79
CA ILE A 167 18.75 -13.91 10.11
C ILE A 167 17.67 -13.52 9.10
N ALA A 168 17.53 -12.22 8.79
CA ALA A 168 16.57 -11.75 7.79
C ALA A 168 16.85 -12.33 6.39
N ASN A 169 18.12 -12.45 6.01
CA ASN A 169 18.49 -13.04 4.72
C ASN A 169 18.18 -14.54 4.68
N TYR A 170 18.39 -15.29 5.78
CA TYR A 170 17.97 -16.68 5.89
C TYR A 170 16.45 -16.86 5.79
N CYS A 171 15.68 -16.00 6.44
CA CYS A 171 14.22 -16.02 6.34
C CYS A 171 13.76 -15.76 4.90
N LYS A 172 14.40 -14.82 4.20
CA LYS A 172 14.12 -14.56 2.77
C LYS A 172 14.44 -15.77 1.89
N THR A 173 15.59 -16.41 2.09
CA THR A 173 15.94 -17.62 1.33
C THR A 173 14.93 -18.74 1.58
N ALA A 174 14.59 -18.99 2.84
CA ALA A 174 13.58 -19.99 3.19
C ALA A 174 12.23 -19.69 2.55
N ALA A 175 11.79 -18.42 2.58
CA ALA A 175 10.55 -18.00 1.94
C ALA A 175 10.58 -18.24 0.42
N VAL A 176 11.68 -17.92 -0.27
CA VAL A 176 11.83 -18.19 -1.71
C VAL A 176 11.80 -19.67 -2.01
N CYS A 177 12.43 -20.51 -1.17
CA CYS A 177 12.39 -21.97 -1.35
C CYS A 177 11.00 -22.55 -1.13
N ILE A 178 10.22 -22.00 -0.19
CA ILE A 178 8.87 -22.49 0.13
C ILE A 178 7.83 -21.92 -0.84
N LYS A 179 8.04 -20.72 -1.38
CA LYS A 179 7.09 -19.99 -2.24
C LYS A 179 6.46 -20.85 -3.34
N PRO A 180 7.20 -21.65 -4.13
CA PRO A 180 6.59 -22.51 -5.14
C PRO A 180 5.54 -23.45 -4.55
N PHE A 181 5.78 -24.01 -3.37
CA PHE A 181 4.88 -24.99 -2.75
C PHE A 181 3.60 -24.40 -2.14
N VAL A 182 3.49 -23.07 -2.04
CA VAL A 182 2.35 -22.38 -1.40
C VAL A 182 1.52 -21.59 -2.40
N ASP A 183 2.15 -21.04 -3.44
CA ASP A 183 1.50 -20.16 -4.42
C ASP A 183 1.03 -20.91 -5.69
N HIS A 184 0.85 -22.24 -5.61
CA HIS A 184 0.27 -23.10 -6.68
C HIS A 184 -1.25 -23.18 -6.58
#